data_AF-A0A7C6VKY1-F1
#
_entry.id   AF-A0A7C6VKY1-F1
#
_cell.length_a   1.000
_cell.length_b   1.000
_cell.length_c   1.000
_cell.angle_alpha   90.00
_cell.angle_beta   90.00
_cell.angle_gamma   90.00
#
_symmetry.space_group_name_H-M   'P 1'
#
loop_
_entity.id
_entity.type
_entity.pdbx_description
1 polymer ?
#
loop_
_entity_poly.entity_id
_entity_poly.type
_entity_poly.pdbx_seq_one_letter_code
_entity_poly.pdbx_strand_id
1 'polypeptide(L)'
;MDAIHYPESDDLRGLLRFAAEDGLIWLGEHRMLLMHAGALSELRKELICSVGAEQARRILTRMGFASGMRDAELARRTRSLDRLADAFVVGPQLHMLEGCARVEPVRLEIDPDSSRFYGEFLWHHAWEAEAHVQAFGAVDHPVCWMMIGYASGYTSAFMGRFILFRETECAAMGLDHCRIVGKPVEEWPDADALRPYFEADHIVGRLLELREEIEAMRHTITHRGRTSDLIGNSVGFRHAYDLVARAASTNVSVLLLGETGVGKERFARTLHEMSARKAAPFIAVNCAALPDDLIESELFGVERGAFTGAHTSRAGKFERADGGTLFLDEVGELPLPAQAKLLRVLQEGEIERLGDERTRRVNVRLVAATNVDLPKAVAAGTFRRDLYYRLNVYPVTIPPLRERVCDIAPLVDVMIRRFETLHEKRLAGISDKAMLALKGHSWPGNVRELENVLERGVILAPTNGLIEVEHLFLGSAPTAGPQHQLNAAGGLEAQALPGSLDLPKAVLDSGVDLESFEQSLLQRAVERADGNLAAAARLLGITRPQLTYRLKKHTPS
;
A
#
# COMPACT_ATOMS: atom_id res chain seq x y z
N MET A 1 6.95 23.67 -59.49
CA MET A 1 6.83 23.64 -58.02
C MET A 1 7.05 25.06 -57.59
N ASP A 2 6.00 25.74 -57.17
CA ASP A 2 6.10 27.12 -56.71
C ASP A 2 6.96 27.15 -55.44
N ALA A 3 7.92 28.07 -55.37
CA ALA A 3 8.73 28.25 -54.18
C ALA A 3 7.83 28.68 -53.02
N ILE A 4 7.88 27.94 -51.91
CA ILE A 4 7.12 28.27 -50.70
C ILE A 4 7.80 29.49 -50.08
N HIS A 5 7.22 30.67 -50.28
CA HIS A 5 7.71 31.90 -49.70
C HIS A 5 7.06 32.16 -48.34
N TYR A 6 7.88 32.38 -47.31
CA TYR A 6 7.38 32.83 -46.02
C TYR A 6 6.75 34.23 -46.15
N PRO A 7 5.52 34.44 -45.65
CA PRO A 7 4.95 35.78 -45.52
C PRO A 7 5.79 36.64 -44.58
N GLU A 8 5.66 37.97 -44.66
CA GLU A 8 6.23 38.88 -43.66
C GLU A 8 5.77 38.49 -42.25
N SER A 9 6.67 38.59 -41.27
CA SER A 9 6.47 38.06 -39.91
C SER A 9 6.11 39.14 -38.88
N ASP A 10 5.72 40.33 -39.32
CA ASP A 10 5.47 41.47 -38.42
C ASP A 10 4.25 41.23 -37.52
N ASP A 11 3.27 40.48 -38.04
CA ASP A 11 2.11 40.00 -37.29
C ASP A 11 2.52 39.06 -36.14
N LEU A 12 3.47 38.16 -36.37
CA LEU A 12 3.97 37.22 -35.36
C LEU A 12 4.87 37.91 -34.33
N ARG A 13 5.75 38.82 -34.78
CA ARG A 13 6.61 39.60 -33.88
C ARG A 13 5.79 40.50 -32.94
N GLY A 14 4.67 41.05 -33.42
CA GLY A 14 3.74 41.85 -32.60
C GLY A 14 3.05 41.07 -31.48
N LEU A 15 3.05 39.73 -31.54
CA LEU A 15 2.50 38.87 -30.49
C LEU A 15 3.47 38.68 -29.32
N LEU A 16 4.78 38.94 -29.51
CA LEU A 16 5.78 38.83 -28.48
C LEU A 16 5.82 40.11 -27.62
N ARG A 17 5.47 39.99 -26.35
CA ARG A 17 5.38 41.11 -25.41
C ARG A 17 6.26 40.87 -24.19
N PHE A 18 7.08 41.86 -23.85
CA PHE A 18 7.91 41.85 -22.66
C PHE A 18 7.31 42.79 -21.60
N ALA A 19 6.74 42.23 -20.54
CA ALA A 19 6.25 42.97 -19.38
C ALA A 19 7.32 42.89 -18.28
N ALA A 20 8.39 43.68 -18.45
CA ALA A 20 9.59 43.59 -17.62
C ALA A 20 9.33 43.95 -16.14
N GLU A 21 8.44 44.92 -15.87
CA GLU A 21 8.08 45.32 -14.50
C GLU A 21 7.35 44.20 -13.75
N ASP A 22 6.59 43.37 -14.46
CA ASP A 22 5.89 42.20 -13.91
C ASP A 22 6.76 40.92 -13.93
N GLY A 23 7.91 40.95 -14.60
CA GLY A 23 8.78 39.78 -14.80
C GLY A 23 8.19 38.72 -15.73
N LEU A 24 7.43 39.14 -16.75
CA LEU A 24 6.71 38.23 -17.66
C LEU A 24 7.10 38.45 -19.12
N ILE A 25 7.14 37.35 -19.89
CA ILE A 25 7.24 37.34 -21.35
C ILE A 25 6.02 36.61 -21.88
N TRP A 26 5.37 37.16 -22.90
CA TRP A 26 4.16 36.61 -23.49
C TRP A 26 4.33 36.44 -25.00
N LEU A 27 3.82 35.34 -25.53
CA LEU A 27 3.62 35.13 -26.96
C LEU A 27 2.12 34.89 -27.18
N GLY A 28 1.40 35.92 -27.62
CA GLY A 28 -0.05 35.94 -27.58
C GLY A 28 -0.57 35.78 -26.14
N GLU A 29 -1.35 34.73 -25.88
CA GLU A 29 -1.90 34.40 -24.56
C GLU A 29 -1.03 33.38 -23.78
N HIS A 30 0.10 32.95 -24.35
CA HIS A 30 0.98 31.97 -23.73
C HIS A 30 2.12 32.65 -22.98
N ARG A 31 2.31 32.26 -21.72
CA ARG A 31 3.44 32.71 -20.91
C ARG A 31 4.71 31.99 -21.38
N MET A 32 5.72 32.78 -21.70
CA MET A 32 7.02 32.32 -22.18
C MET A 32 8.12 32.53 -21.13
N LEU A 33 9.20 31.77 -21.29
CA LEU A 33 10.44 31.93 -20.53
C LEU A 33 11.61 32.01 -21.50
N LEU A 34 12.50 32.97 -21.29
CA LEU A 34 13.74 33.09 -22.05
C LEU A 34 14.87 32.36 -21.31
N MET A 35 15.43 31.32 -21.93
CA MET A 35 16.46 30.47 -21.33
C MET A 35 17.69 30.39 -22.23
N HIS A 36 18.87 30.21 -21.62
CA HIS A 36 20.12 30.00 -22.35
C HIS A 36 20.12 28.61 -23.01
N ALA A 37 20.48 28.54 -24.29
CA ALA A 37 20.65 27.27 -25.00
C ALA A 37 21.66 26.34 -24.29
N GLY A 38 22.73 26.90 -23.72
CA GLY A 38 23.70 26.12 -22.92
C GLY A 38 23.10 25.48 -21.67
N ALA A 39 22.13 26.13 -21.01
CA ALA A 39 21.46 25.54 -19.85
C ALA A 39 20.53 24.39 -20.26
N LEU A 40 19.84 24.53 -21.41
CA LEU A 40 19.07 23.42 -22.00
C LEU A 40 19.97 22.28 -22.47
N SER A 41 21.17 22.58 -22.94
CA SER A 41 22.20 21.58 -23.28
C SER A 41 22.64 20.78 -22.05
N GLU A 42 22.91 21.44 -20.92
CA GLU A 42 23.25 20.73 -19.66
C GLU A 42 22.07 19.90 -19.14
N LEU A 43 20.84 20.42 -19.19
CA LEU A 43 19.64 19.64 -18.84
C LEU A 43 19.52 18.39 -19.72
N ARG A 44 19.72 18.53 -21.03
CA ARG A 44 19.73 17.40 -21.98
C ARG A 44 20.79 16.38 -21.59
N LYS A 45 22.01 16.84 -21.29
CA LYS A 45 23.12 15.97 -20.91
C LYS A 45 22.81 15.19 -19.63
N GLU A 46 22.30 15.86 -18.61
CA GLU A 46 21.87 15.24 -17.36
C GLU A 46 20.77 14.20 -17.58
N LEU A 47 19.77 14.49 -18.42
CA LEU A 47 18.73 13.53 -18.78
C LEU A 47 19.31 12.28 -19.46
N ILE A 48 20.19 12.45 -20.46
CA ILE A 48 20.83 11.33 -21.16
C ILE A 48 21.66 10.49 -20.19
N CYS A 49 22.45 11.11 -19.32
CA CYS A 49 23.28 10.42 -18.33
C CYS A 49 22.44 9.70 -17.27
N SER A 50 21.30 10.28 -16.85
CA SER A 50 20.50 9.76 -15.74
C SER A 50 19.53 8.66 -16.14
N VAL A 51 18.83 8.82 -17.28
CA VAL A 51 17.77 7.88 -17.69
C VAL A 51 18.09 7.14 -19.00
N GLY A 52 19.23 7.42 -19.62
CA GLY A 52 19.62 6.86 -20.91
C GLY A 52 19.07 7.65 -22.10
N ALA A 53 19.74 7.53 -23.25
CA ALA A 53 19.41 8.29 -24.47
C ALA A 53 17.97 8.05 -24.96
N GLU A 54 17.52 6.79 -24.97
CA GLU A 54 16.17 6.43 -25.41
C GLU A 54 15.08 7.10 -24.56
N GLN A 55 15.23 7.07 -23.23
CA GLN A 55 14.22 7.63 -22.35
C GLN A 55 14.27 9.17 -22.30
N ALA A 56 15.47 9.74 -22.38
CA ALA A 56 15.66 11.18 -22.54
C ALA A 56 14.99 11.68 -23.84
N ARG A 57 15.17 10.95 -24.95
CA ARG A 57 14.51 11.21 -26.22
C ARG A 57 12.99 11.24 -26.08
N ARG A 58 12.38 10.28 -25.39
CA ARG A 58 10.92 10.27 -25.15
C ARG A 58 10.45 11.50 -24.37
N ILE A 59 11.17 11.87 -23.31
CA ILE A 59 10.82 13.04 -22.48
C ILE A 59 10.87 14.33 -23.32
N LEU A 60 11.97 14.54 -24.04
CA LEU A 60 12.21 15.73 -24.85
C LEU A 60 11.26 15.80 -26.05
N THR A 61 11.00 14.68 -26.72
CA THR A 61 10.03 14.61 -27.84
C THR A 61 8.63 15.01 -27.38
N ARG A 62 8.17 14.53 -26.21
CA ARG A 62 6.84 14.91 -25.67
C ARG A 62 6.77 16.36 -25.20
N MET A 63 7.85 16.89 -24.63
CA MET A 63 7.94 18.31 -24.29
C MET A 63 7.76 19.15 -25.56
N GLY A 64 8.49 18.82 -26.63
CA GLY A 64 8.36 19.46 -27.93
C GLY A 64 6.96 19.33 -28.51
N PHE A 65 6.37 18.12 -28.48
CA PHE A 65 5.00 17.88 -28.95
C PHE A 65 3.98 18.77 -28.24
N ALA A 66 4.07 18.88 -26.92
CA ALA A 66 3.21 19.74 -26.13
C ALA A 66 3.41 21.24 -26.42
N SER A 67 4.62 21.67 -26.80
CA SER A 67 4.90 23.04 -27.25
C SER A 67 4.28 23.29 -28.62
N GLY A 68 4.52 22.43 -29.61
CA GLY A 68 3.95 22.56 -30.95
C GLY A 68 2.42 22.57 -30.96
N MET A 69 1.78 21.75 -30.12
CA MET A 69 0.32 21.74 -29.96
C MET A 69 -0.25 23.09 -29.50
N ARG A 70 0.44 23.81 -28.61
CA ARG A 70 0.01 25.15 -28.13
C ARG A 70 0.18 26.20 -29.23
N ASP A 71 1.31 26.16 -29.92
CA ASP A 71 1.59 27.12 -31.00
C ASP A 71 0.68 26.92 -32.22
N ALA A 72 0.20 25.71 -32.46
CA ALA A 72 -0.80 25.47 -33.49
C ALA A 72 -2.15 26.15 -33.19
N GLU A 73 -2.52 26.29 -31.91
CA GLU A 73 -3.70 27.06 -31.51
C GLU A 73 -3.54 28.54 -31.83
N LEU A 74 -2.34 29.08 -31.58
CA LEU A 74 -1.98 30.46 -31.93
C LEU A 74 -2.03 30.66 -33.45
N ALA A 75 -1.41 29.76 -34.22
CA ALA A 75 -1.35 29.87 -35.68
C ALA A 75 -2.72 29.92 -36.36
N ARG A 76 -3.69 29.13 -35.86
CA ARG A 76 -5.09 29.14 -36.36
C ARG A 76 -5.80 30.47 -36.13
N ARG A 77 -5.35 31.29 -35.17
CA ARG A 77 -5.96 32.59 -34.81
C ARG A 77 -5.27 33.79 -35.46
N THR A 78 -3.99 33.67 -35.84
CA THR A 78 -3.20 34.80 -36.34
C THR A 78 -3.45 35.12 -37.81
N ARG A 79 -3.58 34.10 -38.68
CA ARG A 79 -3.74 34.30 -40.13
C ARG A 79 -4.98 33.60 -40.67
N SER A 80 -5.59 34.18 -41.70
CA SER A 80 -6.77 33.61 -42.36
C SER A 80 -6.45 32.26 -43.00
N LEU A 81 -7.41 31.33 -42.95
CA LEU A 81 -7.32 30.00 -43.54
C LEU A 81 -7.52 29.98 -45.07
N ASP A 82 -7.71 31.15 -45.71
CA ASP A 82 -7.96 31.26 -47.16
C ASP A 82 -6.82 30.68 -48.01
N ARG A 83 -5.60 30.66 -47.47
CA ARG A 83 -4.46 29.88 -47.99
C ARG A 83 -3.86 29.04 -46.86
N LEU A 84 -4.20 27.76 -46.86
CA LEU A 84 -3.77 26.80 -45.83
C LEU A 84 -2.25 26.69 -45.70
N ALA A 85 -1.51 26.85 -46.80
CA ALA A 85 -0.05 26.90 -46.78
C ALA A 85 0.47 28.11 -45.96
N ASP A 86 -0.13 29.29 -46.13
CA ASP A 86 0.25 30.52 -45.42
C ASP A 86 -0.07 30.46 -43.92
N ALA A 87 -1.15 29.75 -43.57
CA ALA A 87 -1.51 29.46 -42.18
C ALA A 87 -0.57 28.41 -41.55
N PHE A 88 -0.20 27.37 -42.31
CA PHE A 88 0.69 26.31 -41.82
C PHE A 88 2.11 26.81 -41.54
N VAL A 89 2.65 27.68 -42.41
CA VAL A 89 4.02 28.19 -42.26
C VAL A 89 4.23 29.07 -41.03
N VAL A 90 3.16 29.44 -40.32
CA VAL A 90 3.26 30.11 -39.01
C VAL A 90 4.06 29.27 -38.02
N GLY A 91 3.87 27.94 -37.99
CA GLY A 91 4.63 27.06 -37.09
C GLY A 91 6.15 27.14 -37.30
N PRO A 92 6.64 26.89 -38.52
CA PRO A 92 8.04 27.13 -38.87
C PRO A 92 8.52 28.55 -38.55
N GLN A 93 7.69 29.60 -38.73
CA GLN A 93 8.07 30.97 -38.39
C GLN A 93 8.16 31.21 -36.88
N LEU A 94 7.29 30.61 -36.08
CA LEU A 94 7.38 30.63 -34.62
C LEU A 94 8.63 29.88 -34.16
N HIS A 95 8.92 28.72 -34.74
CA HIS A 95 10.14 27.97 -34.47
C HIS A 95 11.42 28.78 -34.76
N MET A 96 11.41 29.62 -35.81
CA MET A 96 12.47 30.59 -36.10
C MET A 96 12.49 31.75 -35.10
N LEU A 97 11.32 32.31 -34.75
CA LEU A 97 11.18 33.41 -33.80
C LEU A 97 11.67 33.06 -32.39
N GLU A 98 11.44 31.82 -31.98
CA GLU A 98 11.91 31.25 -30.70
C GLU A 98 13.40 30.93 -30.69
N GLY A 99 14.08 31.04 -31.83
CA GLY A 99 15.51 30.80 -31.95
C GLY A 99 15.90 29.32 -31.98
N CYS A 100 14.98 28.42 -32.35
CA CYS A 100 15.26 26.98 -32.36
C CYS A 100 16.08 26.54 -33.59
N ALA A 101 15.73 27.04 -34.78
CA ALA A 101 16.48 26.83 -36.04
C ALA A 101 15.98 27.79 -37.12
N ARG A 102 16.78 28.01 -38.17
CA ARG A 102 16.30 28.59 -39.43
C ARG A 102 15.66 27.47 -40.26
N VAL A 103 14.35 27.56 -40.47
CA VAL A 103 13.58 26.55 -41.21
C VAL A 103 13.45 26.94 -42.67
N GLU A 104 13.75 26.01 -43.57
CA GLU A 104 13.62 26.18 -45.02
C GLU A 104 12.65 25.12 -45.58
N PRO A 105 11.54 25.51 -46.22
CA PRO A 105 10.60 24.57 -46.81
C PRO A 105 11.14 24.04 -48.15
N VAL A 106 11.24 22.73 -48.28
CA VAL A 106 11.63 22.05 -49.54
C VAL A 106 10.39 21.68 -50.33
N ARG A 107 9.42 21.05 -49.65
CA ARG A 107 8.17 20.60 -50.26
C ARG A 107 7.06 20.59 -49.21
N LEU A 108 5.90 21.09 -49.59
CA LEU A 108 4.71 21.11 -48.72
C LEU A 108 3.48 20.82 -49.56
N GLU A 109 2.74 19.78 -49.17
CA GLU A 109 1.47 19.38 -49.75
C GLU A 109 0.48 19.22 -48.62
N ILE A 110 -0.56 20.06 -48.64
CA ILE A 110 -1.62 20.08 -47.63
C ILE A 110 -2.94 19.98 -48.37
N ASP A 111 -3.69 18.92 -48.09
CA ASP A 111 -5.06 18.75 -48.55
C ASP A 111 -5.95 18.35 -47.35
N PRO A 112 -6.73 19.29 -46.79
CA PRO A 112 -7.60 19.01 -45.65
C PRO A 112 -8.75 18.08 -46.00
N ASP A 113 -9.26 18.14 -47.23
CA ASP A 113 -10.44 17.37 -47.65
C ASP A 113 -10.09 15.89 -47.83
N SER A 114 -8.90 15.59 -48.34
CA SER A 114 -8.39 14.21 -48.43
C SER A 114 -7.55 13.76 -47.24
N SER A 115 -7.37 14.61 -46.23
CA SER A 115 -6.50 14.39 -45.08
C SER A 115 -5.06 14.01 -45.45
N ARG A 116 -4.60 14.35 -46.66
CA ARG A 116 -3.25 14.08 -47.14
C ARG A 116 -2.30 15.18 -46.66
N PHE A 117 -1.13 14.76 -46.18
CA PHE A 117 -0.09 15.67 -45.74
C PHE A 117 1.28 15.13 -46.17
N TYR A 118 2.08 15.98 -46.80
CA TYR A 118 3.51 15.76 -46.99
C TYR A 118 4.26 17.05 -46.70
N GLY A 119 5.19 17.01 -45.77
CA GLY A 119 6.06 18.13 -45.46
C GLY A 119 7.53 17.72 -45.47
N GLU A 120 8.37 18.47 -46.16
CA GLU A 120 9.82 18.31 -46.17
C GLU A 120 10.48 19.67 -45.92
N PHE A 121 11.34 19.72 -44.90
CA PHE A 121 11.98 20.95 -44.46
C PHE A 121 13.45 20.70 -44.12
N LEU A 122 14.28 21.73 -44.32
CA LEU A 122 15.64 21.78 -43.81
C LEU A 122 15.69 22.66 -42.57
N TRP A 123 16.43 22.23 -41.56
CA TRP A 123 16.77 23.03 -40.40
C TRP A 123 18.25 23.38 -40.45
N HIS A 124 18.52 24.68 -40.53
CA HIS A 124 19.87 25.23 -40.41
C HIS A 124 20.05 25.78 -39.00
N HIS A 125 21.25 25.61 -38.43
CA HIS A 125 21.57 26.07 -37.06
C HIS A 125 20.62 25.50 -36.00
N ALA A 126 20.31 24.20 -36.11
CA ALA A 126 19.45 23.52 -35.15
C ALA A 126 20.16 23.44 -33.79
N TRP A 127 19.62 24.16 -32.79
CA TRP A 127 20.28 24.29 -31.49
C TRP A 127 20.52 22.92 -30.82
N GLU A 128 19.62 21.95 -31.01
CA GLU A 128 19.78 20.60 -30.44
C GLU A 128 20.97 19.85 -31.04
N ALA A 129 21.22 20.00 -32.35
CA ALA A 129 22.34 19.36 -33.01
C ALA A 129 23.67 19.98 -32.55
N GLU A 130 23.74 21.32 -32.49
CA GLU A 130 24.90 22.04 -31.99
C GLU A 130 25.20 21.67 -30.53
N ALA A 131 24.18 21.70 -29.67
CA ALA A 131 24.28 21.32 -28.26
C ALA A 131 24.76 19.87 -28.08
N HIS A 132 24.22 18.93 -28.88
CA HIS A 132 24.61 17.53 -28.81
C HIS A 132 26.07 17.34 -29.23
N VAL A 133 26.50 17.93 -30.35
CA VAL A 133 27.88 17.81 -30.83
C VAL A 133 28.85 18.42 -29.83
N GLN A 134 28.51 19.56 -29.23
CA GLN A 134 29.34 20.19 -28.21
C GLN A 134 29.51 19.31 -26.96
N ALA A 135 28.47 18.58 -26.55
CA ALA A 135 28.47 17.75 -25.35
C ALA A 135 29.03 16.34 -25.56
N PHE A 136 28.78 15.73 -26.72
CA PHE A 136 29.00 14.30 -26.98
C PHE A 136 29.83 14.00 -28.23
N GLY A 137 30.08 15.01 -29.08
CA GLY A 137 30.71 14.82 -30.40
C GLY A 137 29.71 14.41 -31.48
N ALA A 138 30.22 14.14 -32.68
CA ALA A 138 29.42 13.69 -33.82
C ALA A 138 28.91 12.25 -33.59
N VAL A 139 27.70 11.98 -34.09
CA VAL A 139 26.99 10.70 -33.93
C VAL A 139 26.49 10.17 -35.27
N ASP A 140 26.05 8.91 -35.32
CA ASP A 140 25.55 8.25 -36.53
C ASP A 140 24.01 8.28 -36.66
N HIS A 141 23.33 9.04 -35.80
CA HIS A 141 21.88 9.09 -35.73
C HIS A 141 21.35 10.51 -35.45
N PRO A 142 20.06 10.78 -35.76
CA PRO A 142 19.47 12.10 -35.55
C PRO A 142 19.22 12.43 -34.07
N VAL A 143 19.39 13.71 -33.70
CA VAL A 143 19.38 14.17 -32.30
C VAL A 143 18.40 15.29 -31.99
N CYS A 144 17.71 15.87 -32.98
CA CYS A 144 16.78 16.98 -32.78
C CYS A 144 15.42 16.50 -32.27
N TRP A 145 15.41 15.86 -31.11
CA TRP A 145 14.26 15.14 -30.54
C TRP A 145 13.13 16.07 -30.12
N MET A 146 13.44 17.17 -29.43
CA MET A 146 12.43 18.14 -28.99
C MET A 146 11.84 18.88 -30.20
N MET A 147 12.67 19.23 -31.17
CA MET A 147 12.25 19.91 -32.41
C MET A 147 11.38 18.99 -33.29
N ILE A 148 11.68 17.69 -33.39
CA ILE A 148 10.81 16.72 -34.07
C ILE A 148 9.48 16.56 -33.32
N GLY A 149 9.54 16.57 -31.99
CA GLY A 149 8.37 16.67 -31.13
C GLY A 149 7.48 17.85 -31.53
N TYR A 150 8.07 19.05 -31.59
CA TYR A 150 7.39 20.27 -31.97
C TYR A 150 6.73 20.18 -33.35
N ALA A 151 7.49 19.78 -34.38
CA ALA A 151 6.98 19.67 -35.75
C ALA A 151 5.79 18.71 -35.85
N SER A 152 5.87 17.57 -35.16
CA SER A 152 4.79 16.58 -35.11
C SER A 152 3.58 17.08 -34.34
N GLY A 153 3.78 17.73 -33.18
CA GLY A 153 2.70 18.29 -32.36
C GLY A 153 1.95 19.41 -33.06
N TYR A 154 2.70 20.37 -33.61
CA TYR A 154 2.14 21.49 -34.37
C TYR A 154 1.32 21.01 -35.55
N THR A 155 1.91 20.14 -36.38
CA THR A 155 1.24 19.65 -37.59
C THR A 155 0.05 18.77 -37.26
N SER A 156 0.13 17.97 -36.20
CA SER A 156 -0.99 17.13 -35.76
C SER A 156 -2.17 17.98 -35.30
N ALA A 157 -1.92 19.02 -34.51
CA ALA A 157 -2.95 19.99 -34.12
C ALA A 157 -3.50 20.74 -35.33
N PHE A 158 -2.67 21.12 -36.31
CA PHE A 158 -3.11 21.82 -37.53
C PHE A 158 -4.01 20.92 -38.41
N MET A 159 -3.58 19.69 -38.69
CA MET A 159 -4.30 18.74 -39.55
C MET A 159 -5.48 18.05 -38.87
N GLY A 160 -5.55 18.05 -37.53
CA GLY A 160 -6.59 17.32 -36.78
C GLY A 160 -6.41 15.80 -36.77
N ARG A 161 -5.23 15.29 -37.17
CA ARG A 161 -4.83 13.88 -37.16
C ARG A 161 -3.37 13.76 -36.75
N PHE A 162 -2.93 12.59 -36.30
CA PHE A 162 -1.54 12.40 -35.92
C PHE A 162 -0.62 12.38 -37.15
N ILE A 163 0.22 13.41 -37.26
CA ILE A 163 1.27 13.54 -38.28
C ILE A 163 2.62 13.34 -37.61
N LEU A 164 3.38 12.37 -38.13
CA LEU A 164 4.68 12.00 -37.60
C LEU A 164 5.78 12.60 -38.47
N PHE A 165 6.64 13.40 -37.86
CA PHE A 165 7.88 13.85 -38.47
C PHE A 165 9.05 12.94 -38.08
N ARG A 166 9.91 12.68 -39.06
CA ARG A 166 11.17 11.97 -38.88
C ARG A 166 12.31 12.83 -39.42
N GLU A 167 13.37 12.95 -38.62
CA GLU A 167 14.64 13.52 -39.06
C GLU A 167 15.39 12.45 -39.86
N THR A 168 15.58 12.69 -41.15
CA THR A 168 16.27 11.76 -42.08
C THR A 168 17.75 12.07 -42.21
N GLU A 169 18.12 13.34 -42.01
CA GLU A 169 19.50 13.84 -42.02
C GLU A 169 19.66 14.77 -40.82
N CYS A 170 20.81 14.76 -40.15
CA CYS A 170 21.06 15.60 -38.99
C CYS A 170 22.44 16.23 -39.05
N ALA A 171 22.56 17.49 -38.67
CA ALA A 171 23.85 18.19 -38.60
C ALA A 171 24.81 17.53 -37.59
N ALA A 172 24.28 16.88 -36.54
CA ALA A 172 25.09 16.13 -35.58
C ALA A 172 25.79 14.90 -36.19
N MET A 173 25.38 14.48 -37.39
CA MET A 173 26.00 13.42 -38.17
C MET A 173 27.14 13.92 -39.08
N GLY A 174 27.55 15.18 -38.94
CA GLY A 174 28.58 15.81 -39.75
C GLY A 174 28.05 16.41 -41.07
N LEU A 175 26.74 16.68 -41.14
CA LEU A 175 26.10 17.34 -42.28
C LEU A 175 25.93 18.84 -42.01
N ASP A 176 25.71 19.63 -43.05
CA ASP A 176 25.57 21.10 -42.92
C ASP A 176 24.19 21.53 -42.37
N HIS A 177 23.20 20.65 -42.42
CA HIS A 177 21.83 20.91 -42.00
C HIS A 177 21.14 19.62 -41.56
N CYS A 178 19.99 19.76 -40.89
CA CYS A 178 19.08 18.65 -40.66
C CYS A 178 17.97 18.64 -41.72
N ARG A 179 17.49 17.47 -42.11
CA ARG A 179 16.34 17.28 -43.01
C ARG A 179 15.25 16.51 -42.28
N ILE A 180 14.03 17.03 -42.32
CA ILE A 180 12.87 16.39 -41.72
C ILE A 180 11.79 16.12 -42.77
N VAL A 181 11.11 14.98 -42.61
CA VAL A 181 9.99 14.58 -43.44
C VAL A 181 8.80 14.25 -42.55
N GLY A 182 7.64 14.85 -42.83
CA GLY A 182 6.39 14.65 -42.11
C GLY A 182 5.31 14.05 -43.00
N LYS A 183 4.67 13.00 -42.50
CA LYS A 183 3.56 12.29 -43.16
C LYS A 183 2.61 11.73 -42.10
N PRO A 184 1.37 11.38 -42.47
CA PRO A 184 0.52 10.60 -41.59
C PRO A 184 1.21 9.33 -41.09
N VAL A 185 0.95 8.99 -39.83
CA VAL A 185 1.62 7.85 -39.17
C VAL A 185 1.43 6.54 -39.93
N GLU A 186 0.30 6.35 -40.59
CA GLU A 186 -0.05 5.14 -41.33
C GLU A 186 0.78 4.97 -42.62
N GLU A 187 1.43 6.02 -43.10
CA GLU A 187 2.29 5.98 -44.28
C GLU A 187 3.75 5.63 -43.94
N TRP A 188 4.08 5.50 -42.65
CA TRP A 188 5.40 5.08 -42.19
C TRP A 188 5.45 3.55 -42.01
N PRO A 189 6.38 2.85 -42.67
CA PRO A 189 6.52 1.39 -42.52
C PRO A 189 7.00 0.98 -41.11
N ASP A 190 7.62 1.90 -40.39
CA ASP A 190 8.22 1.77 -39.06
C ASP A 190 7.42 2.53 -37.98
N ALA A 191 6.14 2.83 -38.24
CA ALA A 191 5.28 3.60 -37.34
C ALA A 191 5.25 3.07 -35.89
N ASP A 192 5.21 1.75 -35.71
CA ASP A 192 5.14 1.11 -34.39
C ASP A 192 6.40 1.35 -33.54
N ALA A 193 7.56 1.57 -34.17
CA ALA A 193 8.79 1.87 -33.46
C ALA A 193 8.89 3.35 -33.05
N LEU A 194 8.27 4.25 -33.83
CA LEU A 194 8.38 5.70 -33.61
C LEU A 194 7.26 6.27 -32.74
N ARG A 195 6.06 5.66 -32.80
CA ARG A 195 4.90 6.08 -32.01
C ARG A 195 5.13 6.11 -30.49
N PRO A 196 5.84 5.13 -29.87
CA PRO A 196 6.09 5.16 -28.43
C PRO A 196 6.87 6.39 -27.92
N TYR A 197 7.59 7.11 -28.79
CA TYR A 197 8.27 8.37 -28.40
C TYR A 197 7.30 9.50 -28.07
N PHE A 198 6.07 9.44 -28.58
CA PHE A 198 5.04 10.46 -28.39
C PHE A 198 4.03 10.10 -27.27
N GLU A 199 4.05 8.87 -26.78
CA GLU A 199 3.11 8.38 -25.75
C GLU A 199 3.67 8.55 -24.33
N ALA A 200 2.79 8.86 -23.38
CA ALA A 200 3.15 8.97 -21.97
C ALA A 200 3.64 7.61 -21.45
N ASP A 201 4.77 7.62 -20.76
CA ASP A 201 5.37 6.42 -20.21
C ASP A 201 5.76 6.65 -18.75
N HIS A 202 5.22 5.82 -17.87
CA HIS A 202 5.44 5.90 -16.43
C HIS A 202 6.68 5.08 -16.06
N ILE A 203 7.87 5.65 -16.31
CA ILE A 203 9.16 5.05 -15.96
C ILE A 203 9.19 4.63 -14.48
N VAL A 204 8.71 5.50 -13.59
CA VAL A 204 8.65 5.24 -12.14
C VAL A 204 7.77 4.01 -11.85
N GLY A 205 6.66 3.85 -12.57
CA GLY A 205 5.80 2.66 -12.47
C GLY A 205 6.57 1.39 -12.84
N ARG A 206 7.24 1.36 -14.00
CA ARG A 206 8.04 0.20 -14.41
C ARG A 206 9.24 -0.07 -13.50
N LEU A 207 9.88 0.96 -12.95
CA LEU A 207 11.01 0.81 -12.02
C LEU A 207 10.54 0.24 -10.67
N LEU A 208 9.34 0.64 -10.21
CA LEU A 208 8.70 0.07 -9.04
C LEU A 208 8.28 -1.39 -9.30
N GLU A 209 7.66 -1.67 -10.45
CA GLU A 209 7.28 -3.03 -10.87
C GLU A 209 8.49 -3.96 -10.98
N LEU A 210 9.57 -3.53 -11.65
CA LEU A 210 10.81 -4.31 -11.76
C LEU A 210 11.49 -4.48 -10.41
N ARG A 211 11.42 -3.48 -9.53
CA ARG A 211 11.94 -3.60 -8.17
C ARG A 211 11.12 -4.61 -7.36
N GLU A 212 9.79 -4.57 -7.45
CA GLU A 212 8.89 -5.54 -6.83
C GLU A 212 9.13 -6.95 -7.39
N GLU A 213 9.39 -7.09 -8.69
CA GLU A 213 9.69 -8.36 -9.34
C GLU A 213 11.07 -8.89 -8.93
N ILE A 214 12.09 -8.03 -8.87
CA ILE A 214 13.42 -8.36 -8.34
C ILE A 214 13.32 -8.73 -6.85
N GLU A 215 12.52 -8.02 -6.07
CA GLU A 215 12.31 -8.29 -4.64
C GLU A 215 11.55 -9.60 -4.45
N ALA A 216 10.55 -9.91 -5.29
CA ALA A 216 9.86 -11.19 -5.34
C ALA A 216 10.80 -12.34 -5.78
N MET A 217 11.62 -12.15 -6.80
CA MET A 217 12.62 -13.13 -7.24
C MET A 217 13.70 -13.36 -6.18
N ARG A 218 14.20 -12.29 -5.55
CA ARG A 218 15.15 -12.38 -4.42
C ARG A 218 14.51 -13.10 -3.25
N HIS A 219 13.26 -12.80 -2.90
CA HIS A 219 12.49 -13.57 -1.91
C HIS A 219 12.47 -15.07 -2.27
N THR A 220 12.32 -15.42 -3.55
CA THR A 220 12.31 -16.81 -4.02
C THR A 220 13.69 -17.50 -3.89
N ILE A 221 14.80 -16.75 -4.04
CA ILE A 221 16.17 -17.27 -4.00
C ILE A 221 16.73 -17.31 -2.57
N THR A 222 16.44 -16.33 -1.71
CA THR A 222 16.94 -16.28 -0.32
C THR A 222 16.13 -17.09 0.69
N HIS A 223 14.94 -17.61 0.33
CA HIS A 223 14.07 -18.35 1.27
C HIS A 223 14.13 -19.87 1.21
N ARG A 224 15.24 -20.47 0.78
CA ARG A 224 15.48 -21.92 1.00
C ARG A 224 15.66 -22.32 2.47
N GLY A 225 15.51 -21.40 3.44
CA GLY A 225 15.65 -21.67 4.88
C GLY A 225 14.61 -21.06 5.81
N ARG A 226 13.63 -20.28 5.33
CA ARG A 226 12.50 -19.83 6.16
C ARG A 226 11.28 -20.66 5.79
N THR A 227 10.80 -21.44 6.74
CA THR A 227 9.47 -22.07 6.66
C THR A 227 8.46 -20.96 6.39
N SER A 228 7.53 -21.20 5.46
CA SER A 228 6.60 -20.21 4.90
C SER A 228 5.61 -19.61 5.92
N ASP A 229 5.73 -19.95 7.20
CA ASP A 229 4.68 -19.81 8.19
C ASP A 229 4.97 -18.75 9.28
N LEU A 230 6.19 -18.21 9.35
CA LEU A 230 6.60 -17.20 10.35
C LEU A 230 7.02 -15.88 9.69
N ILE A 231 6.21 -14.85 9.88
CA ILE A 231 6.41 -13.51 9.30
C ILE A 231 6.85 -12.55 10.40
N GLY A 232 8.02 -11.94 10.22
CA GLY A 232 8.53 -10.91 11.12
C GLY A 232 9.99 -10.51 10.87
N ASN A 233 10.26 -9.23 11.09
CA ASN A 233 11.53 -8.53 10.90
C ASN A 233 11.97 -7.70 12.12
N SER A 234 11.12 -7.55 13.14
CA SER A 234 11.47 -6.87 14.39
C SER A 234 12.63 -7.57 15.10
N VAL A 235 13.41 -6.78 15.87
CA VAL A 235 14.57 -7.30 16.61
C VAL A 235 14.16 -8.39 17.60
N GLY A 236 13.07 -8.17 18.34
CA GLY A 236 12.54 -9.18 19.29
C GLY A 236 12.10 -10.46 18.61
N PHE A 237 11.43 -10.36 17.45
CA PHE A 237 11.02 -11.54 16.68
C PHE A 237 12.22 -12.31 16.12
N ARG A 238 13.20 -11.60 15.54
CA ARG A 238 14.43 -12.22 15.02
C ARG A 238 15.21 -12.93 16.12
N HIS A 239 15.31 -12.33 17.29
CA HIS A 239 15.95 -12.96 18.45
C HIS A 239 15.23 -14.25 18.87
N ALA A 240 13.89 -14.24 18.98
CA ALA A 240 13.12 -15.44 19.28
C ALA A 240 13.27 -16.53 18.20
N TYR A 241 13.25 -16.13 16.92
CA TYR A 241 13.47 -17.02 15.79
C TYR A 241 14.86 -17.65 15.81
N ASP A 242 15.91 -16.88 16.07
CA ASP A 242 17.30 -17.36 16.14
C ASP A 242 17.48 -18.37 17.27
N LEU A 243 16.84 -18.15 18.43
CA LEU A 243 16.82 -19.12 19.53
C LEU A 243 16.14 -20.42 19.10
N VAL A 244 14.99 -20.35 18.43
CA VAL A 244 14.30 -21.52 17.88
C VAL A 244 15.18 -22.25 16.85
N ALA A 245 15.81 -21.54 15.94
CA ALA A 245 16.69 -22.12 14.92
C ALA A 245 17.88 -22.86 15.56
N ARG A 246 18.51 -22.28 16.60
CA ARG A 246 19.58 -22.94 17.36
C ARG A 246 19.07 -24.18 18.08
N ALA A 247 17.93 -24.09 18.75
CA ALA A 247 17.33 -25.22 19.44
C ALA A 247 16.92 -26.36 18.50
N ALA A 248 16.56 -26.08 17.24
CA ALA A 248 16.14 -27.09 16.26
C ALA A 248 17.22 -28.15 15.98
N SER A 249 18.51 -27.79 16.09
CA SER A 249 19.64 -28.71 15.93
C SER A 249 19.83 -29.69 17.11
N THR A 250 19.07 -29.53 18.19
CA THR A 250 19.21 -30.29 19.43
C THR A 250 17.90 -31.02 19.80
N ASN A 251 18.00 -31.98 20.73
CA ASN A 251 16.84 -32.66 21.31
C ASN A 251 16.37 -32.00 22.62
N VAL A 252 16.81 -30.76 22.92
CA VAL A 252 16.42 -30.08 24.17
C VAL A 252 14.93 -29.79 24.19
N SER A 253 14.34 -29.87 25.39
CA SER A 253 12.98 -29.38 25.64
C SER A 253 12.97 -27.85 25.54
N VAL A 254 12.03 -27.31 24.77
CA VAL A 254 11.90 -25.87 24.55
C VAL A 254 10.64 -25.36 25.23
N LEU A 255 10.76 -24.27 25.98
CA LEU A 255 9.64 -23.58 26.64
C LEU A 255 9.36 -22.25 25.92
N LEU A 256 8.24 -22.16 25.23
CA LEU A 256 7.77 -20.96 24.55
C LEU A 256 6.95 -20.10 25.51
N LEU A 257 7.46 -18.91 25.82
CA LEU A 257 6.82 -17.94 26.69
C LEU A 257 6.21 -16.82 25.85
N GLY A 258 4.99 -16.40 26.15
CA GLY A 258 4.38 -15.26 25.50
C GLY A 258 2.88 -15.21 25.66
N GLU A 259 2.31 -14.03 25.38
CA GLU A 259 0.88 -13.78 25.50
C GLU A 259 0.03 -14.71 24.60
N THR A 260 -1.27 -14.76 24.88
CA THR A 260 -2.23 -15.45 24.02
C THR A 260 -2.23 -14.80 22.62
N GLY A 261 -2.24 -15.61 21.57
CA GLY A 261 -2.35 -15.11 20.19
C GLY A 261 -1.06 -14.61 19.55
N VAL A 262 0.12 -14.73 20.19
CA VAL A 262 1.41 -14.33 19.57
C VAL A 262 1.93 -15.30 18.49
N GLY A 263 1.34 -16.50 18.40
CA GLY A 263 1.71 -17.53 17.43
C GLY A 263 2.62 -18.65 17.97
N LYS A 264 2.55 -18.98 19.27
CA LYS A 264 3.39 -20.02 19.92
C LYS A 264 3.37 -21.37 19.17
N GLU A 265 2.22 -21.79 18.69
CA GLU A 265 2.08 -23.03 17.89
C GLU A 265 2.88 -22.98 16.57
N ARG A 266 2.89 -21.84 15.86
CA ARG A 266 3.68 -21.67 14.63
C ARG A 266 5.18 -21.74 14.89
N PHE A 267 5.63 -21.20 16.03
CA PHE A 267 7.02 -21.36 16.49
C PHE A 267 7.35 -22.83 16.81
N ALA A 268 6.45 -23.56 17.45
CA ALA A 268 6.64 -24.99 17.72
C ALA A 268 6.70 -25.84 16.44
N ARG A 269 5.84 -25.57 15.45
CA ARG A 269 5.88 -26.21 14.14
C ARG A 269 7.18 -25.92 13.41
N THR A 270 7.60 -24.65 13.37
CA THR A 270 8.88 -24.24 12.76
C THR A 270 10.07 -24.95 13.41
N LEU A 271 10.08 -25.04 14.75
CA LEU A 271 11.11 -25.76 15.49
C LEU A 271 11.20 -27.25 15.09
N HIS A 272 10.06 -27.89 14.83
CA HIS A 272 9.98 -29.28 14.38
C HIS A 272 10.47 -29.42 12.93
N GLU A 273 10.00 -28.56 12.02
CA GLU A 273 10.37 -28.55 10.60
C GLU A 273 11.87 -28.32 10.36
N MET A 274 12.50 -27.51 11.21
CA MET A 274 13.96 -27.27 11.17
C MET A 274 14.79 -28.37 11.84
N SER A 275 14.15 -29.30 12.56
CA SER A 275 14.86 -30.32 13.32
C SER A 275 15.17 -31.58 12.50
N ALA A 276 16.05 -32.44 13.04
CA ALA A 276 16.28 -33.77 12.49
C ALA A 276 15.01 -34.65 12.44
N ARG A 277 13.97 -34.29 13.21
CA ARG A 277 12.69 -35.02 13.31
C ARG A 277 11.62 -34.50 12.35
N LYS A 278 11.94 -33.64 11.38
CA LYS A 278 10.96 -33.02 10.46
C LYS A 278 10.04 -33.97 9.69
N ALA A 279 10.47 -35.22 9.49
CA ALA A 279 9.68 -36.26 8.80
C ALA A 279 8.87 -37.14 9.76
N ALA A 280 9.06 -36.98 11.08
CA ALA A 280 8.37 -37.72 12.12
C ALA A 280 7.09 -37.00 12.56
N PRO A 281 6.20 -37.63 13.34
CA PRO A 281 4.95 -37.01 13.76
C PRO A 281 5.15 -35.73 14.59
N PHE A 282 4.38 -34.69 14.25
CA PHE A 282 4.17 -33.52 15.11
C PHE A 282 2.76 -33.58 15.69
N ILE A 283 2.65 -33.74 17.00
CA ILE A 283 1.36 -33.80 17.71
C ILE A 283 1.23 -32.54 18.57
N ALA A 284 0.18 -31.74 18.32
CA ALA A 284 -0.16 -30.58 19.13
C ALA A 284 -1.35 -30.89 20.05
N VAL A 285 -1.26 -30.45 21.31
CA VAL A 285 -2.31 -30.58 22.32
C VAL A 285 -2.45 -29.25 23.04
N ASN A 286 -3.67 -28.71 23.09
CA ASN A 286 -4.00 -27.57 23.93
C ASN A 286 -4.55 -28.10 25.26
N CYS A 287 -3.82 -27.89 26.34
CA CYS A 287 -4.18 -28.38 27.68
C CYS A 287 -5.45 -27.69 28.21
N ALA A 288 -5.65 -26.41 27.90
CA ALA A 288 -6.83 -25.64 28.35
C ALA A 288 -8.14 -26.06 27.64
N ALA A 289 -8.06 -26.80 26.52
CA ALA A 289 -9.22 -27.24 25.77
C ALA A 289 -9.80 -28.58 26.27
N LEU A 290 -9.08 -29.30 27.14
CA LEU A 290 -9.47 -30.61 27.66
C LEU A 290 -9.92 -30.48 29.11
N PRO A 291 -11.01 -31.16 29.51
CA PRO A 291 -11.36 -31.27 30.93
C PRO A 291 -10.24 -31.96 31.72
N ASP A 292 -10.03 -31.53 32.96
CA ASP A 292 -9.02 -32.07 33.88
C ASP A 292 -9.09 -33.60 34.02
N ASP A 293 -10.30 -34.16 34.04
CA ASP A 293 -10.52 -35.60 34.17
C ASP A 293 -10.08 -36.40 32.93
N LEU A 294 -10.02 -35.76 31.76
CA LEU A 294 -9.71 -36.40 30.49
C LEU A 294 -8.27 -36.16 30.03
N ILE A 295 -7.62 -35.10 30.51
CA ILE A 295 -6.29 -34.70 30.04
C ILE A 295 -5.24 -35.80 30.27
N GLU A 296 -5.34 -36.52 31.39
CA GLU A 296 -4.43 -37.60 31.72
C GLU A 296 -4.60 -38.78 30.75
N SER A 297 -5.86 -39.16 30.47
CA SER A 297 -6.19 -40.25 29.55
C SER A 297 -5.83 -39.92 28.09
N GLU A 298 -5.96 -38.67 27.67
CA GLU A 298 -5.56 -38.24 26.33
C GLU A 298 -4.02 -38.21 26.21
N LEU A 299 -3.30 -37.64 27.17
CA LEU A 299 -1.83 -37.51 27.09
C LEU A 299 -1.13 -38.87 27.20
N PHE A 300 -1.46 -39.66 28.22
CA PHE A 300 -0.72 -40.88 28.58
C PHE A 300 -1.40 -42.17 28.11
N GLY A 301 -2.65 -42.10 27.67
CA GLY A 301 -3.43 -43.26 27.23
C GLY A 301 -4.18 -43.93 28.37
N VAL A 302 -5.12 -44.79 28.00
CA VAL A 302 -5.98 -45.52 28.95
C VAL A 302 -6.03 -46.99 28.59
N GLU A 303 -5.96 -47.84 29.60
CA GLU A 303 -6.15 -49.29 29.45
C GLU A 303 -7.60 -49.67 29.77
N ARG A 304 -8.12 -50.73 29.13
CA ARG A 304 -9.49 -51.18 29.34
C ARG A 304 -9.74 -51.47 30.83
N GLY A 305 -10.78 -50.85 31.39
CA GLY A 305 -11.16 -51.01 32.80
C GLY A 305 -10.55 -49.99 33.77
N ALA A 306 -9.80 -48.99 33.29
CA ALA A 306 -9.20 -47.96 34.15
C ALA A 306 -10.22 -47.05 34.87
N PHE A 307 -11.40 -46.80 34.27
CA PHE A 307 -12.52 -46.07 34.88
C PHE A 307 -13.87 -46.47 34.27
N THR A 308 -14.98 -46.03 34.86
CA THR A 308 -16.35 -46.28 34.37
C THR A 308 -16.55 -45.66 32.98
N GLY A 309 -16.54 -46.48 31.92
CA GLY A 309 -16.65 -46.06 30.52
C GLY A 309 -15.44 -46.40 29.64
N ALA A 310 -14.33 -46.90 30.22
CA ALA A 310 -13.15 -47.34 29.47
C ALA A 310 -13.34 -48.72 28.81
N HIS A 311 -14.20 -48.78 27.79
CA HIS A 311 -14.53 -50.02 27.06
C HIS A 311 -13.41 -50.53 26.13
N THR A 312 -12.51 -49.64 25.68
CA THR A 312 -11.40 -49.96 24.77
C THR A 312 -10.10 -49.30 25.25
N SER A 313 -8.97 -49.99 25.10
CA SER A 313 -7.65 -49.41 25.37
C SER A 313 -7.27 -48.44 24.25
N ARG A 314 -6.78 -47.25 24.61
CA ARG A 314 -6.42 -46.18 23.66
C ARG A 314 -5.04 -45.63 23.95
N ALA A 315 -4.22 -45.55 22.91
CA ALA A 315 -2.87 -44.99 23.00
C ALA A 315 -2.91 -43.47 23.24
N GLY A 316 -2.04 -43.00 24.13
CA GLY A 316 -1.92 -41.58 24.48
C GLY A 316 -1.26 -40.75 23.39
N LYS A 317 -1.30 -39.42 23.54
CA LYS A 317 -0.60 -38.47 22.65
C LYS A 317 0.92 -38.66 22.69
N PHE A 318 1.49 -39.06 23.84
CA PHE A 318 2.92 -39.39 23.93
C PHE A 318 3.29 -40.60 23.06
N GLU A 319 2.52 -41.67 23.08
CA GLU A 319 2.74 -42.84 22.21
C GLU A 319 2.63 -42.46 20.73
N ARG A 320 1.64 -41.63 20.40
CA ARG A 320 1.43 -41.17 19.01
C ARG A 320 2.50 -40.22 18.49
N ALA A 321 3.23 -39.56 19.40
CA ALA A 321 4.33 -38.67 19.09
C ALA A 321 5.70 -39.37 19.15
N ASP A 322 5.74 -40.69 19.35
CA ASP A 322 6.99 -41.44 19.47
C ASP A 322 7.88 -41.27 18.23
N GLY A 323 9.18 -41.05 18.47
CA GLY A 323 10.16 -40.67 17.45
C GLY A 323 10.02 -39.23 16.92
N GLY A 324 8.96 -38.51 17.28
CA GLY A 324 8.61 -37.19 16.78
C GLY A 324 8.69 -36.07 17.83
N THR A 325 7.77 -35.11 17.72
CA THR A 325 7.67 -33.94 18.61
C THR A 325 6.24 -33.82 19.15
N LEU A 326 6.12 -33.58 20.46
CA LEU A 326 4.87 -33.26 21.13
C LEU A 326 4.89 -31.78 21.56
N PHE A 327 3.90 -31.02 21.10
CA PHE A 327 3.65 -29.64 21.51
C PHE A 327 2.51 -29.57 22.53
N LEU A 328 2.78 -29.02 23.70
CA LEU A 328 1.80 -28.77 24.76
C LEU A 328 1.57 -27.25 24.87
N ASP A 329 0.41 -26.79 24.43
CA ASP A 329 -0.01 -25.40 24.62
C ASP A 329 -0.73 -25.22 25.96
N GLU A 330 -0.51 -24.08 26.59
CA GLU A 330 -0.97 -23.75 27.95
C GLU A 330 -0.62 -24.82 29.01
N VAL A 331 0.66 -25.23 29.06
CA VAL A 331 1.17 -26.24 30.01
C VAL A 331 0.95 -25.84 31.49
N GLY A 332 0.78 -24.55 31.77
CA GLY A 332 0.48 -24.03 33.11
C GLY A 332 -0.88 -24.47 33.65
N GLU A 333 -1.81 -24.87 32.77
CA GLU A 333 -3.15 -25.35 33.11
C GLU A 333 -3.20 -26.86 33.41
N LEU A 334 -2.06 -27.57 33.39
CA LEU A 334 -2.04 -29.01 33.68
C LEU A 334 -2.38 -29.30 35.16
N PRO A 335 -3.26 -30.27 35.46
CA PRO A 335 -3.47 -30.75 36.83
C PRO A 335 -2.19 -31.36 37.44
N LEU A 336 -2.03 -31.23 38.76
CA LEU A 336 -0.85 -31.76 39.49
C LEU A 336 -0.54 -33.25 39.23
N PRO A 337 -1.53 -34.17 39.10
CA PRO A 337 -1.26 -35.57 38.74
C PRO A 337 -0.64 -35.71 37.34
N ALA A 338 -1.16 -34.97 36.35
CA ALA A 338 -0.62 -34.96 34.99
C ALA A 338 0.81 -34.35 34.95
N GLN A 339 1.07 -33.32 35.77
CA GLN A 339 2.42 -32.75 35.92
C GLN A 339 3.43 -33.78 36.45
N ALA A 340 3.02 -34.62 37.43
CA ALA A 340 3.89 -35.67 37.97
C ALA A 340 4.26 -36.72 36.92
N LYS A 341 3.28 -37.16 36.11
CA LYS A 341 3.53 -38.08 34.99
C LYS A 341 4.39 -37.45 33.90
N LEU A 342 4.14 -36.20 33.54
CA LEU A 342 4.95 -35.46 32.57
C LEU A 342 6.43 -35.37 32.99
N LEU A 343 6.69 -35.13 34.28
CA LEU A 343 8.04 -35.13 34.83
C LEU A 343 8.74 -36.47 34.62
N ARG A 344 8.05 -37.59 34.86
CA ARG A 344 8.59 -38.94 34.65
C ARG A 344 8.95 -39.19 33.20
N VAL A 345 8.12 -38.75 32.24
CA VAL A 345 8.46 -38.83 30.81
C VAL A 345 9.72 -38.03 30.49
N LEU A 346 9.86 -36.83 31.04
CA LEU A 346 11.01 -35.95 30.79
C LEU A 346 12.33 -36.41 31.45
N GLN A 347 12.25 -37.24 32.47
CA GLN A 347 13.42 -37.76 33.21
C GLN A 347 13.82 -39.15 32.72
N GLU A 348 12.86 -40.06 32.59
CA GLU A 348 13.08 -41.49 32.34
C GLU A 348 12.78 -41.89 30.88
N GLY A 349 12.01 -41.09 30.14
CA GLY A 349 11.54 -41.45 28.80
C GLY A 349 10.50 -42.57 28.82
N GLU A 350 9.80 -42.74 29.94
CA GLU A 350 8.84 -43.82 30.17
C GLU A 350 7.46 -43.27 30.50
N ILE A 351 6.41 -43.94 29.99
CA ILE A 351 5.01 -43.65 30.28
C ILE A 351 4.30 -44.90 30.82
N GLU A 352 3.25 -44.67 31.59
CA GLU A 352 2.30 -45.67 32.07
C GLU A 352 0.88 -45.18 31.72
N ARG A 353 0.07 -46.07 31.11
CA ARG A 353 -1.34 -45.76 30.83
C ARG A 353 -2.12 -45.71 32.13
N LEU A 354 -3.25 -45.00 32.15
CA LEU A 354 -4.15 -45.06 33.29
C LEU A 354 -4.68 -46.50 33.43
N GLY A 355 -4.58 -47.04 34.64
CA GLY A 355 -5.02 -48.40 34.97
C GLY A 355 -4.07 -49.51 34.48
N ASP A 356 -2.85 -49.17 34.05
CA ASP A 356 -1.83 -50.14 33.61
C ASP A 356 -0.53 -49.95 34.40
N GLU A 357 0.08 -51.06 34.82
CA GLU A 357 1.38 -51.07 35.53
C GLU A 357 2.55 -51.23 34.54
N ARG A 358 2.27 -51.50 33.26
CA ARG A 358 3.31 -51.70 32.25
C ARG A 358 3.91 -50.37 31.81
N THR A 359 5.20 -50.19 32.09
CA THR A 359 6.00 -49.09 31.55
C THR A 359 6.25 -49.27 30.05
N ARG A 360 6.21 -48.16 29.31
CA ARG A 360 6.51 -48.10 27.87
C ARG A 360 7.51 -46.98 27.62
N ARG A 361 8.60 -47.30 26.93
CA ARG A 361 9.60 -46.30 26.52
C ARG A 361 9.12 -45.53 25.31
N VAL A 362 9.29 -44.21 25.36
CA VAL A 362 8.96 -43.27 24.29
C VAL A 362 10.11 -42.29 24.08
N ASN A 363 10.40 -41.97 22.83
CA ASN A 363 11.42 -40.99 22.45
C ASN A 363 10.74 -39.77 21.82
N VAL A 364 10.21 -38.88 22.66
CA VAL A 364 9.46 -37.69 22.23
C VAL A 364 10.23 -36.43 22.56
N ARG A 365 10.40 -35.55 21.58
CA ARG A 365 10.88 -34.18 21.84
C ARG A 365 9.72 -33.35 22.36
N LEU A 366 9.87 -32.73 23.53
CA LEU A 366 8.83 -31.89 24.12
C LEU A 366 9.03 -30.42 23.77
N VAL A 367 7.94 -29.76 23.35
CA VAL A 367 7.85 -28.31 23.22
C VAL A 367 6.66 -27.86 24.06
N ALA A 368 6.90 -27.05 25.08
CA ALA A 368 5.84 -26.54 25.94
C ALA A 368 5.61 -25.05 25.68
N ALA A 369 4.38 -24.58 25.80
CA ALA A 369 4.01 -23.18 25.70
C ALA A 369 3.10 -22.78 26.85
N THR A 370 3.21 -21.51 27.28
CA THR A 370 2.36 -20.94 28.34
C THR A 370 2.30 -19.43 28.22
N ASN A 371 1.15 -18.85 28.55
CA ASN A 371 1.00 -17.42 28.84
C ASN A 371 1.14 -17.10 30.35
N VAL A 372 1.06 -18.11 31.21
CA VAL A 372 1.15 -17.98 32.68
C VAL A 372 2.60 -17.80 33.12
N ASP A 373 2.79 -16.94 34.12
CA ASP A 373 4.05 -16.78 34.85
C ASP A 373 4.31 -18.01 35.73
N LEU A 374 5.01 -19.00 35.18
CA LEU A 374 5.30 -20.27 35.87
C LEU A 374 6.01 -20.09 37.23
N PRO A 375 7.01 -19.20 37.40
CA PRO A 375 7.56 -18.90 38.72
C PRO A 375 6.51 -18.53 39.78
N LYS A 376 5.52 -17.71 39.41
CA LYS A 376 4.40 -17.37 40.31
C LYS A 376 3.49 -18.56 40.57
N ALA A 377 3.19 -19.37 39.55
CA ALA A 377 2.39 -20.58 39.70
C ALA A 377 3.05 -21.62 40.63
N VAL A 378 4.39 -21.71 40.59
CA VAL A 378 5.18 -22.53 41.53
C VAL A 378 5.05 -22.00 42.96
N ALA A 379 5.15 -20.68 43.15
CA ALA A 379 4.97 -20.07 44.47
C ALA A 379 3.54 -20.25 45.03
N ALA A 380 2.53 -20.30 44.16
CA ALA A 380 1.14 -20.54 44.51
C ALA A 380 0.79 -22.02 44.74
N GLY A 381 1.72 -22.95 44.47
CA GLY A 381 1.49 -24.40 44.61
C GLY A 381 0.63 -25.03 43.51
N THR A 382 0.29 -24.28 42.46
CA THR A 382 -0.47 -24.80 41.30
C THR A 382 0.42 -25.45 40.25
N PHE A 383 1.73 -25.21 40.31
CA PHE A 383 2.72 -25.83 39.41
C PHE A 383 3.89 -26.43 40.19
N ARG A 384 4.34 -27.63 39.81
CA ARG A 384 5.45 -28.28 40.51
C ARG A 384 6.80 -27.66 40.15
N ARG A 385 7.60 -27.40 41.19
CA ARG A 385 8.94 -26.81 41.07
C ARG A 385 9.91 -27.67 40.26
N ASP A 386 9.87 -28.98 40.43
CA ASP A 386 10.74 -29.94 39.73
C ASP A 386 10.46 -29.97 38.21
N LEU A 387 9.18 -30.00 37.82
CA LEU A 387 8.76 -29.91 36.43
C LEU A 387 9.15 -28.58 35.80
N TYR A 388 8.98 -27.47 36.53
CA TYR A 388 9.37 -26.14 36.03
C TYR A 388 10.85 -26.10 35.64
N TYR A 389 11.76 -26.59 36.50
CA TYR A 389 13.18 -26.61 36.17
C TYR A 389 13.51 -27.53 34.98
N ARG A 390 12.74 -28.59 34.75
CA ARG A 390 12.95 -29.50 33.62
C ARG A 390 12.39 -28.96 32.30
N LEU A 391 11.36 -28.13 32.35
CA LEU A 391 10.81 -27.44 31.18
C LEU A 391 11.62 -26.18 30.83
N ASN A 392 12.05 -25.42 31.83
CA ASN A 392 12.77 -24.15 31.68
C ASN A 392 14.27 -24.33 31.33
N VAL A 393 14.61 -25.38 30.59
CA VAL A 393 15.98 -25.64 30.13
C VAL A 393 16.34 -24.70 28.97
N TYR A 394 15.38 -24.44 28.08
CA TYR A 394 15.56 -23.55 26.94
C TYR A 394 14.33 -22.64 26.76
N PRO A 395 14.24 -21.53 27.50
CA PRO A 395 13.14 -20.57 27.37
C PRO A 395 13.30 -19.70 26.11
N VAL A 396 12.21 -19.52 25.38
CA VAL A 396 12.12 -18.61 24.24
C VAL A 396 10.93 -17.70 24.44
N THR A 397 11.20 -16.41 24.68
CA THR A 397 10.16 -15.39 24.83
C THR A 397 9.77 -14.82 23.48
N ILE A 398 8.50 -14.96 23.12
CA ILE A 398 7.92 -14.43 21.88
C ILE A 398 7.27 -13.08 22.21
N PRO A 399 7.71 -11.97 21.58
CA PRO A 399 7.21 -10.65 21.91
C PRO A 399 5.76 -10.45 21.44
N PRO A 400 4.95 -9.69 22.20
CA PRO A 400 3.62 -9.29 21.78
C PRO A 400 3.68 -8.32 20.59
N LEU A 401 2.60 -8.24 19.82
CA LEU A 401 2.53 -7.49 18.56
C LEU A 401 2.85 -6.00 18.73
N ARG A 402 2.46 -5.41 19.87
CA ARG A 402 2.79 -4.02 20.25
C ARG A 402 4.28 -3.72 20.39
N GLU A 403 5.11 -4.73 20.67
CA GLU A 403 6.58 -4.61 20.74
C GLU A 403 7.25 -4.84 19.38
N ARG A 404 6.47 -5.24 18.36
CA ARG A 404 6.93 -5.53 16.99
C ARG A 404 6.06 -4.85 15.93
N VAL A 405 5.81 -3.56 16.10
CA VAL A 405 4.95 -2.75 15.21
C VAL A 405 5.40 -2.81 13.74
N CYS A 406 6.70 -2.92 13.46
CA CYS A 406 7.21 -3.05 12.08
C CYS A 406 6.81 -4.37 11.40
N ASP A 407 6.38 -5.38 12.15
CA ASP A 407 5.90 -6.66 11.62
C ASP A 407 4.43 -6.60 11.21
N ILE A 408 3.68 -5.55 11.59
CA ILE A 408 2.25 -5.43 11.28
C ILE A 408 2.02 -5.32 9.77
N ALA A 409 2.76 -4.45 9.07
CA ALA A 409 2.60 -4.28 7.63
C ALA A 409 2.79 -5.58 6.83
N PRO A 410 3.90 -6.33 6.97
CA PRO A 410 4.07 -7.59 6.24
C PRO A 410 3.08 -8.68 6.67
N LEU A 411 2.61 -8.69 7.93
CA LEU A 411 1.53 -9.58 8.36
C LEU A 411 0.21 -9.26 7.66
N VAL A 412 -0.13 -7.98 7.55
CA VAL A 412 -1.33 -7.48 6.88
C VAL A 412 -1.33 -7.90 5.40
N ASP A 413 -0.22 -7.70 4.69
CA ASP A 413 -0.13 -8.02 3.26
C ASP A 413 -0.39 -9.50 2.98
N VAL A 414 0.22 -10.39 3.77
CA VAL A 414 0.04 -11.84 3.61
C VAL A 414 -1.39 -12.27 4.00
N MET A 415 -1.93 -11.72 5.09
CA MET A 415 -3.29 -12.05 5.54
C MET A 415 -4.34 -11.58 4.53
N ILE A 416 -4.22 -10.37 4.00
CA ILE A 416 -5.15 -9.85 2.97
C ILE A 416 -5.13 -10.77 1.75
N ARG A 417 -3.96 -11.08 1.18
CA ARG A 417 -3.87 -11.99 0.01
C ARG A 417 -4.51 -13.35 0.26
N ARG A 418 -4.30 -13.90 1.47
CA ARG A 418 -4.91 -15.17 1.88
C ARG A 418 -6.43 -15.05 1.95
N PHE A 419 -6.96 -13.97 2.51
CA PHE A 419 -8.40 -13.74 2.64
C PHE A 419 -9.08 -13.37 1.31
N GLU A 420 -8.39 -12.65 0.42
CA GLU A 420 -8.86 -12.41 -0.96
C GLU A 420 -9.09 -13.73 -1.69
N THR A 421 -8.15 -14.66 -1.55
CA THR A 421 -8.27 -16.01 -2.14
C THR A 421 -9.40 -16.80 -1.47
N LEU A 422 -9.51 -16.73 -0.14
CA LEU A 422 -10.52 -17.47 0.63
C LEU A 422 -11.96 -17.02 0.34
N HIS A 423 -12.16 -15.70 0.17
CA HIS A 423 -13.48 -15.11 -0.04
C HIS A 423 -13.76 -14.77 -1.51
N GLU A 424 -12.89 -15.21 -2.43
CA GLU A 424 -13.00 -14.94 -3.88
C GLU A 424 -13.23 -13.45 -4.21
N LYS A 425 -12.58 -12.58 -3.44
CA LYS A 425 -12.79 -11.13 -3.49
C LYS A 425 -11.49 -10.42 -3.80
N ARG A 426 -11.52 -9.54 -4.79
CA ARG A 426 -10.40 -8.66 -5.18
C ARG A 426 -10.53 -7.33 -4.45
N LEU A 427 -9.43 -6.85 -3.88
CA LEU A 427 -9.33 -5.54 -3.23
C LEU A 427 -8.20 -4.73 -3.87
N ALA A 428 -8.29 -3.41 -3.74
CA ALA A 428 -7.22 -2.50 -4.16
C ALA A 428 -6.09 -2.38 -3.10
N GLY A 429 -6.24 -3.02 -1.94
CA GLY A 429 -5.31 -2.96 -0.81
C GLY A 429 -5.93 -2.33 0.44
N ILE A 430 -5.09 -1.82 1.33
CA ILE A 430 -5.46 -1.13 2.57
C ILE A 430 -5.09 0.34 2.48
N SER A 431 -5.95 1.24 2.99
CA SER A 431 -5.64 2.68 2.98
C SER A 431 -4.56 3.05 3.99
N ASP A 432 -3.81 4.12 3.73
CA ASP A 432 -2.75 4.60 4.64
C ASP A 432 -3.30 4.92 6.04
N LYS A 433 -4.50 5.47 6.11
CA LYS A 433 -5.19 5.77 7.38
C LYS A 433 -5.51 4.50 8.16
N ALA A 434 -5.95 3.44 7.46
CA ALA A 434 -6.21 2.13 8.05
C ALA A 434 -4.91 1.47 8.53
N MET A 435 -3.83 1.51 7.74
CA MET A 435 -2.52 1.00 8.13
C MET A 435 -1.96 1.74 9.36
N LEU A 436 -2.12 3.07 9.42
CA LEU A 436 -1.71 3.86 10.58
C LEU A 436 -2.51 3.48 11.84
N ALA A 437 -3.82 3.28 11.71
CA ALA A 437 -4.68 2.84 12.80
C ALA A 437 -4.29 1.43 13.33
N LEU A 438 -3.96 0.49 12.43
CA LEU A 438 -3.45 -0.83 12.81
C LEU A 438 -2.13 -0.74 13.59
N LYS A 439 -1.22 0.14 13.18
CA LYS A 439 0.07 0.35 13.88
C LYS A 439 -0.08 1.00 15.25
N GLY A 440 -1.11 1.83 15.45
CA GLY A 440 -1.39 2.52 16.70
C GLY A 440 -2.19 1.72 17.73
N HIS A 441 -2.71 0.53 17.36
CA HIS A 441 -3.50 -0.30 18.25
C HIS A 441 -2.63 -1.14 19.21
N SER A 442 -3.14 -1.43 20.41
CA SER A 442 -2.40 -2.15 21.46
C SER A 442 -2.35 -3.67 21.26
N TRP A 443 -3.29 -4.21 20.47
CA TRP A 443 -3.40 -5.63 20.10
C TRP A 443 -3.36 -6.61 21.29
N PRO A 444 -4.32 -6.54 22.24
CA PRO A 444 -4.40 -7.47 23.36
C PRO A 444 -4.52 -8.95 22.94
N GLY A 445 -5.14 -9.25 21.79
CA GLY A 445 -5.22 -10.59 21.22
C GLY A 445 -4.14 -10.87 20.16
N ASN A 446 -3.14 -10.00 20.04
CA ASN A 446 -1.96 -10.16 19.19
C ASN A 446 -2.33 -10.51 17.72
N VAL A 447 -1.66 -11.50 17.13
CA VAL A 447 -1.81 -11.89 15.72
C VAL A 447 -3.21 -12.46 15.45
N ARG A 448 -3.80 -13.16 16.43
CA ARG A 448 -5.15 -13.73 16.30
C ARG A 448 -6.23 -12.66 16.20
N GLU A 449 -6.10 -11.59 16.98
CA GLU A 449 -7.00 -10.44 16.88
C GLU A 449 -6.81 -9.69 15.55
N LEU A 450 -5.56 -9.45 15.15
CA LEU A 450 -5.23 -8.84 13.86
C LEU A 450 -5.86 -9.61 12.70
N GLU A 451 -5.74 -10.95 12.71
CA GLU A 451 -6.32 -11.85 11.72
C GLU A 451 -7.85 -11.66 11.60
N ASN A 452 -8.56 -11.65 12.74
CA ASN A 452 -10.01 -11.46 12.78
C ASN A 452 -10.46 -10.06 12.31
N VAL A 453 -9.67 -9.02 12.64
CA VAL A 453 -9.95 -7.64 12.24
C VAL A 453 -9.76 -7.47 10.74
N LEU A 454 -8.70 -8.06 10.18
CA LEU A 454 -8.43 -8.01 8.75
C LEU A 454 -9.41 -8.84 7.92
N GLU A 455 -9.77 -10.05 8.37
CA GLU A 455 -10.79 -10.88 7.70
C GLU A 455 -12.11 -10.11 7.59
N ARG A 456 -12.54 -9.49 8.69
CA ARG A 456 -13.72 -8.63 8.72
C ARG A 456 -13.59 -7.44 7.76
N GLY A 457 -12.43 -6.79 7.75
CA GLY A 457 -12.13 -5.69 6.83
C GLY A 457 -12.27 -6.10 5.37
N VAL A 458 -11.76 -7.28 5.01
CA VAL A 458 -11.88 -7.87 3.66
C VAL A 458 -13.35 -8.14 3.30
N ILE A 459 -14.13 -8.67 4.24
CA ILE A 459 -15.57 -8.95 4.04
C ILE A 459 -16.36 -7.65 3.83
N LEU A 460 -16.10 -6.60 4.62
CA LEU A 460 -16.85 -5.35 4.61
C LEU A 460 -16.45 -4.39 3.48
N ALA A 461 -15.18 -4.37 3.06
CA ALA A 461 -14.71 -3.44 2.03
C ALA A 461 -15.42 -3.66 0.68
N PRO A 462 -15.64 -2.63 -0.16
CA PRO A 462 -16.23 -2.83 -1.47
C PRO A 462 -15.29 -3.63 -2.40
N THR A 463 -15.85 -4.42 -3.32
CA THR A 463 -15.06 -5.16 -4.33
C THR A 463 -14.26 -4.18 -5.18
N ASN A 464 -12.97 -4.47 -5.40
CA ASN A 464 -11.99 -3.59 -6.02
C ASN A 464 -11.75 -2.26 -5.28
N GLY A 465 -12.23 -2.11 -4.05
CA GLY A 465 -12.00 -0.94 -3.21
C GLY A 465 -10.89 -1.15 -2.18
N LEU A 466 -10.59 -0.10 -1.41
CA LEU A 466 -9.63 -0.13 -0.33
C LEU A 466 -10.28 -0.59 0.99
N ILE A 467 -9.50 -1.26 1.84
CA ILE A 467 -9.87 -1.46 3.23
C ILE A 467 -9.63 -0.16 3.99
N GLU A 468 -10.69 0.45 4.48
CA GLU A 468 -10.67 1.68 5.26
C GLU A 468 -10.77 1.42 6.77
N VAL A 469 -10.50 2.44 7.58
CA VAL A 469 -10.49 2.36 9.05
C VAL A 469 -11.83 1.84 9.58
N GLU A 470 -12.94 2.27 8.97
CA GLU A 470 -14.29 1.90 9.36
C GLU A 470 -14.62 0.42 9.11
N HIS A 471 -13.97 -0.20 8.13
CA HIS A 471 -14.09 -1.63 7.87
C HIS A 471 -13.36 -2.47 8.95
N LEU A 472 -12.34 -1.90 9.60
CA LEU A 472 -11.51 -2.58 10.60
C LEU A 472 -12.04 -2.37 12.03
N PHE A 473 -12.43 -1.15 12.37
CA PHE A 473 -12.79 -0.74 13.73
C PHE A 473 -14.24 -0.23 13.81
N LEU A 474 -15.20 -1.16 13.84
CA LEU A 474 -16.62 -0.83 13.96
C LEU A 474 -16.90 -0.06 15.25
N GLY A 475 -17.13 1.25 15.15
CA GLY A 475 -17.54 2.12 16.27
C GLY A 475 -16.45 2.47 17.29
N SER A 476 -15.20 2.09 17.07
CA SER A 476 -14.07 2.39 17.96
C SER A 476 -12.78 2.57 17.16
N ALA A 477 -12.79 3.53 16.24
CA ALA A 477 -11.55 3.95 15.61
C ALA A 477 -10.57 4.40 16.71
N PRO A 478 -9.28 4.01 16.64
CA PRO A 478 -8.27 4.60 17.50
C PRO A 478 -8.37 6.12 17.37
N THR A 479 -8.49 6.82 18.49
CA THR A 479 -8.53 8.29 18.52
C THR A 479 -7.24 8.81 17.92
N ALA A 480 -7.25 9.04 16.62
CA ALA A 480 -6.28 9.92 15.98
C ALA A 480 -6.36 11.25 16.74
N GLY A 481 -5.19 11.85 17.01
CA GLY A 481 -5.10 13.16 17.64
C GLY A 481 -5.94 14.22 16.92
N PRO A 482 -6.04 15.45 17.47
CA PRO A 482 -6.88 16.51 16.90
C PRO A 482 -6.65 16.61 15.38
N GLN A 483 -7.68 16.27 14.61
CA GLN A 483 -7.63 16.40 13.17
C GLN A 483 -7.84 17.88 12.86
N HIS A 484 -7.03 18.46 11.98
CA HIS A 484 -7.19 19.83 11.54
C HIS A 484 -7.68 19.84 10.10
N GLN A 485 -8.71 20.63 9.82
CA GLN A 485 -9.22 20.86 8.48
C GLN A 485 -8.86 22.29 8.04
N LEU A 486 -8.60 22.46 6.75
CA LEU A 486 -8.49 23.79 6.15
C LEU A 486 -9.88 24.39 5.97
N ASN A 487 -10.11 25.56 6.55
CA ASN A 487 -11.32 26.33 6.30
C ASN A 487 -11.25 27.04 4.93
N ALA A 488 -12.38 27.60 4.49
CA ALA A 488 -12.47 28.30 3.21
C ALA A 488 -11.56 29.54 3.11
N ALA A 489 -11.05 30.04 4.23
CA ALA A 489 -10.10 31.15 4.30
C ALA A 489 -8.63 30.67 4.36
N GLY A 490 -8.35 29.37 4.21
CA GLY A 490 -7.01 28.80 4.23
C GLY A 490 -6.38 28.66 5.64
N GLY A 491 -7.17 28.84 6.70
CA GLY A 491 -6.75 28.62 8.09
C GLY A 491 -6.96 27.17 8.54
N LEU A 492 -6.12 26.71 9.49
CA LEU A 492 -6.28 25.40 10.14
C LEU A 492 -7.30 25.48 11.28
N GLU A 493 -8.38 24.72 11.20
CA GLU A 493 -9.42 24.61 12.22
C GLU A 493 -9.45 23.18 12.78
N ALA A 494 -9.65 23.01 14.08
CA ALA A 494 -9.78 21.68 14.68
C ALA A 494 -11.11 21.04 14.26
N GLN A 495 -11.05 19.89 13.60
CA GLN A 495 -12.19 19.08 13.23
C GLN A 495 -12.81 18.49 14.50
N ALA A 496 -13.99 18.97 14.87
CA ALA A 496 -14.76 18.35 15.93
C ALA A 496 -15.14 16.92 15.51
N LEU A 497 -14.83 15.93 16.35
CA LEU A 497 -15.25 14.54 16.14
C LEU A 497 -16.79 14.51 16.00
N PRO A 498 -17.35 13.89 14.95
CA PRO A 498 -18.79 13.70 14.85
C PRO A 498 -19.22 12.75 15.98
N GLY A 499 -19.74 13.32 17.06
CA GLY A 499 -20.15 12.58 18.26
C GLY A 499 -20.01 13.34 19.57
N SER A 500 -19.19 14.40 19.64
CA SER A 500 -19.12 15.27 20.82
C SER A 500 -19.68 16.66 20.51
N LEU A 501 -20.98 16.75 20.24
CA LEU A 501 -21.66 18.01 20.53
C LEU A 501 -21.57 18.20 22.03
N ASP A 502 -20.73 19.14 22.47
CA ASP A 502 -20.79 19.69 23.82
C ASP A 502 -22.12 20.46 23.94
N LEU A 503 -23.21 19.70 24.05
CA LEU A 503 -24.59 20.18 24.13
C LEU A 503 -24.75 21.26 25.22
N PRO A 504 -24.14 21.13 26.42
CA PRO A 504 -24.14 22.21 27.41
C PRO A 504 -23.59 23.52 26.85
N LYS A 505 -22.46 23.49 26.14
CA LYS A 505 -21.87 24.69 25.52
C LYS A 505 -22.77 25.25 24.41
N ALA A 506 -23.30 24.38 23.53
CA ALA A 506 -24.19 24.80 22.46
C ALA A 506 -25.49 25.45 22.96
N VAL A 507 -26.05 24.95 24.08
CA VAL A 507 -27.23 25.55 24.72
C VAL A 507 -26.89 26.90 25.34
N LEU A 508 -25.76 27.02 26.04
CA LEU A 508 -25.30 28.30 26.62
C LEU A 508 -25.01 29.36 25.54
N ASP A 509 -24.37 28.96 24.44
CA ASP A 509 -24.03 29.84 23.31
C ASP A 509 -25.28 30.28 22.53
N SER A 510 -26.39 29.51 22.60
CA SER A 510 -27.65 29.84 21.93
C SER A 510 -28.45 30.96 22.61
N GLY A 511 -28.07 31.37 23.81
CA GLY A 511 -28.74 32.44 24.58
C GLY A 511 -30.16 32.09 25.05
N VAL A 512 -30.59 30.83 24.93
CA VAL A 512 -31.89 30.35 25.40
C VAL A 512 -31.84 30.22 26.93
N ASP A 513 -32.81 30.82 27.63
CA ASP A 513 -32.89 30.70 29.08
C ASP A 513 -33.24 29.26 29.50
N LEU A 514 -32.86 28.90 30.73
CA LEU A 514 -33.01 27.53 31.22
C LEU A 514 -34.48 27.09 31.27
N GLU A 515 -35.40 28.00 31.59
CA GLU A 515 -36.82 27.67 31.76
C GLU A 515 -37.51 27.40 30.41
N SER A 516 -37.21 28.19 29.37
CA SER A 516 -37.74 28.00 28.02
C SER A 516 -37.16 26.77 27.34
N PHE A 517 -35.87 26.48 27.56
CA PHE A 517 -35.25 25.24 27.10
C PHE A 517 -35.88 24.01 27.77
N GLU A 518 -36.05 24.06 29.09
CA GLU A 518 -36.73 23.00 29.84
C GLU A 518 -38.16 22.79 29.34
N GLN A 519 -38.94 23.86 29.14
CA GLN A 519 -40.31 23.77 28.63
C GLN A 519 -40.36 23.14 27.23
N SER A 520 -39.49 23.57 26.31
CA SER A 520 -39.42 23.01 24.96
C SER A 520 -39.04 21.54 24.97
N LEU A 521 -38.11 21.14 25.84
CA LEU A 521 -37.69 19.75 25.99
C LEU A 521 -38.81 18.87 26.55
N LEU A 522 -39.54 19.35 27.56
CA LEU A 522 -40.69 18.66 28.13
C LEU A 522 -41.80 18.46 27.08
N GLN A 523 -42.09 19.49 26.28
CA GLN A 523 -43.14 19.45 25.27
C GLN A 523 -42.79 18.49 24.12
N ARG A 524 -41.55 18.54 23.61
CA ARG A 524 -41.06 17.60 22.59
C ARG A 524 -41.04 16.15 23.09
N ALA A 525 -40.75 15.92 24.36
CA ALA A 525 -40.80 14.58 24.94
C ALA A 525 -42.23 14.03 25.02
N VAL A 526 -43.22 14.89 25.27
CA VAL A 526 -44.65 14.52 25.24
C VAL A 526 -45.13 14.26 23.82
N GLU A 527 -44.76 15.11 22.86
CA GLU A 527 -45.06 14.94 21.44
C GLU A 527 -44.47 13.64 20.89
N ARG A 528 -43.19 13.36 21.19
CA ARG A 528 -42.51 12.11 20.76
C ARG A 528 -43.08 10.85 21.42
N ALA A 529 -43.77 11.01 22.54
CA ALA A 529 -44.46 9.93 23.23
C ALA A 529 -45.96 9.86 22.88
N ASP A 530 -46.40 10.55 21.82
CA ASP A 530 -47.80 10.63 21.36
C ASP A 530 -48.77 10.98 22.50
N GLY A 531 -48.39 11.92 23.38
CA GLY A 531 -49.21 12.35 24.51
C GLY A 531 -49.18 11.44 25.74
N ASN A 532 -48.43 10.32 25.70
CA ASN A 532 -48.31 9.42 26.84
C ASN A 532 -47.32 9.95 27.89
N LEU A 533 -47.84 10.59 28.95
CA LEU A 533 -47.05 11.17 30.02
C LEU A 533 -46.13 10.18 30.78
N ALA A 534 -46.50 8.89 30.86
CA ALA A 534 -45.65 7.89 31.50
C ALA A 534 -44.48 7.45 30.61
N ALA A 535 -44.67 7.47 29.29
CA ALA A 535 -43.60 7.21 28.33
C ALA A 535 -42.68 8.44 28.19
N ALA A 536 -43.24 9.65 28.12
CA ALA A 536 -42.48 10.91 28.10
C ALA A 536 -41.59 11.08 29.34
N ALA A 537 -42.11 10.75 30.53
CA ALA A 537 -41.34 10.85 31.77
C ALA A 537 -40.15 9.88 31.78
N ARG A 538 -40.33 8.66 31.25
CA ARG A 538 -39.24 7.69 31.07
C ARG A 538 -38.18 8.17 30.08
N LEU A 539 -38.58 8.82 28.98
CA LEU A 539 -37.65 9.41 28.02
C LEU A 539 -36.76 10.49 28.66
N LEU A 540 -37.31 11.21 29.64
CA LEU A 540 -36.62 12.29 30.35
C LEU A 540 -35.93 11.84 31.64
N GLY A 541 -36.01 10.56 32.01
CA GLY A 541 -35.41 10.03 33.25
C GLY A 541 -36.05 10.56 34.54
N ILE A 542 -37.28 11.07 34.48
CA ILE A 542 -38.04 11.57 35.64
C ILE A 542 -39.31 10.75 35.89
N THR A 543 -39.91 10.93 37.06
CA THR A 543 -41.18 10.24 37.37
C THR A 543 -42.38 10.97 36.73
N ARG A 544 -43.46 10.24 36.44
CA ARG A 544 -44.70 10.82 35.89
C ARG A 544 -45.26 11.99 36.72
N PRO A 545 -45.29 11.93 38.08
CA PRO A 545 -45.71 13.08 38.88
C PRO A 545 -44.80 14.31 38.72
N GLN A 546 -43.47 14.11 38.63
CA GLN A 546 -42.51 15.21 38.39
C GLN A 546 -42.72 15.87 37.03
N LEU A 547 -42.94 15.08 35.97
CA LEU A 547 -43.26 15.60 34.64
C LEU A 547 -44.56 16.41 34.68
N THR A 548 -45.61 15.87 35.29
CA THR A 548 -46.92 16.54 35.38
C THR A 548 -46.85 17.84 36.17
N TYR A 549 -46.08 17.86 37.26
CA TYR A 549 -45.85 19.06 38.06
C TYR A 549 -45.10 20.14 37.26
N ARG A 550 -44.03 19.78 36.54
CA ARG A 550 -43.26 20.71 35.71
C ARG A 550 -44.09 21.25 34.53
N LEU A 551 -44.87 20.41 33.84
CA LEU A 551 -45.77 20.86 32.78
C LEU A 551 -46.83 21.86 33.29
N LYS A 552 -47.42 21.62 34.48
CA LYS A 552 -48.39 22.53 35.09
C LYS A 552 -47.77 23.85 35.54
N LYS A 553 -46.53 23.84 36.02
CA LYS A 553 -45.79 25.05 36.43
C LYS A 553 -45.62 26.04 35.25
N HIS A 554 -45.53 25.53 34.02
CA HIS A 554 -45.33 26.32 32.80
C HIS A 554 -46.61 26.56 31.98
N THR A 555 -47.79 26.15 32.49
CA THR A 555 -49.07 26.48 31.87
C THR A 555 -49.66 27.71 32.60
N PRO A 556 -49.78 28.89 31.96
CA PRO A 556 -50.49 30.00 32.59
C PRO A 556 -51.97 29.61 32.78
N SER A 557 -52.52 29.95 33.95
CA SER A 557 -53.92 29.69 34.36
C SER A 557 -54.94 30.29 33.42
#